data_AF-A0A0M8PCR8-F1
#
_entry.id   AF-A0A0M8PCR8-F1
#
_cell.length_a   1.000
_cell.length_b   1.000
_cell.length_c   1.000
_cell.angle_alpha   90.00
_cell.angle_beta   90.00
_cell.angle_gamma   90.00
#
_symmetry.space_group_name_H-M   'P 1'
#
loop_
_entity.id
_entity.type
_entity.pdbx_description
1 polymer ?
#
loop_
_entity_poly.entity_id
_entity_poly.type
_entity_poly.pdbx_seq_one_letter_code
_entity_poly.pdbx_strand_id
1 'polypeptide(L)'
;MTFSYEDGIAVLQLIVFVPSLFLAILLCYRQGMKAVASCWRFLIILACLRIAGAVCQLITISHDSINVVTTKITCDLLGIAPLTLAAVGLLQRVNASVNKLSKWIFIFVSLVSLVGLALGIAGAIKALDSYTIPPMLQAALGMFVGCLGLLLAILGYLTIYRNQMPRNEKIILYSVYACAPLLMVRTVYGCLGDYTTMARFNLFEPNPTVYLCMGVLEEIILMIICLTVGFYCPPPKEPQPDAADTTNSDETNIVEKRSSPPSETRSDTVDTMNKEKLAEEGRMGTSTAEVL
;
A
#
# COMPACT_ATOMS: atom_id res chain seq x y z
N MET A 1 -9.67 41.85 -17.36
CA MET A 1 -9.35 40.42 -17.17
C MET A 1 -7.84 40.29 -17.17
N THR A 2 -7.23 40.32 -16.00
CA THR A 2 -5.79 40.15 -15.86
C THR A 2 -5.55 38.73 -15.39
N PHE A 3 -5.00 37.90 -16.28
CA PHE A 3 -4.55 36.56 -15.96
C PHE A 3 -3.54 36.64 -14.81
N SER A 4 -3.90 36.07 -13.66
CA SER A 4 -3.06 36.11 -12.47
C SER A 4 -2.06 34.95 -12.49
N TYR A 5 -1.01 35.07 -11.69
CA TYR A 5 0.00 34.01 -11.56
C TYR A 5 -0.61 32.71 -11.00
N GLU A 6 -1.64 32.79 -10.15
CA GLU A 6 -2.39 31.62 -9.64
C GLU A 6 -3.13 30.85 -10.73
N ASP A 7 -3.65 31.56 -11.74
CA ASP A 7 -4.39 30.95 -12.85
C ASP A 7 -3.45 30.11 -13.72
N GLY A 8 -2.20 30.58 -13.89
CA GLY A 8 -1.13 29.82 -14.53
C GLY A 8 -0.80 28.52 -13.79
N ILE A 9 -0.80 28.54 -12.46
CA ILE A 9 -0.58 27.35 -11.63
C ILE A 9 -1.74 26.36 -11.81
N ALA A 10 -2.99 26.83 -11.84
CA ALA A 10 -4.15 25.98 -12.08
C ALA A 10 -4.12 25.32 -13.46
N VAL A 11 -3.75 26.07 -14.51
CA VAL A 11 -3.58 25.50 -15.86
C VAL A 11 -2.48 24.44 -15.88
N LEU A 12 -1.35 24.68 -15.23
CA LEU A 12 -0.27 23.70 -15.11
C LEU A 12 -0.76 22.41 -14.43
N GLN A 13 -1.51 22.53 -13.33
CA GLN A 13 -2.10 21.37 -12.65
C GLN A 13 -3.01 20.58 -13.60
N LEU A 14 -3.89 21.22 -14.38
CA LEU A 14 -4.75 20.51 -15.31
C LEU A 14 -3.97 19.77 -16.39
N ILE A 15 -2.97 20.41 -17.00
CA ILE A 15 -2.15 19.80 -18.05
C ILE A 15 -1.45 18.54 -17.56
N VAL A 16 -1.05 18.50 -16.29
CA VAL A 16 -0.33 17.35 -15.71
C VAL A 16 -1.26 16.30 -15.10
N PHE A 17 -2.26 16.72 -14.32
CA PHE A 17 -3.12 15.79 -13.58
C PHE A 17 -4.18 15.12 -14.45
N VAL A 18 -4.65 15.75 -15.54
CA VAL A 18 -5.60 15.11 -16.47
C VAL A 18 -5.01 13.86 -17.15
N PRO A 19 -3.82 13.90 -17.79
CA PRO A 19 -3.21 12.69 -18.34
C PRO A 19 -2.80 11.72 -17.22
N SER A 20 -2.34 12.22 -16.07
CA SER A 20 -2.01 11.37 -14.91
C SER A 20 -3.22 10.60 -14.39
N LEU A 21 -4.42 11.21 -14.39
CA LEU A 21 -5.68 10.55 -14.03
C LEU A 21 -5.97 9.39 -14.98
N PHE A 22 -5.86 9.62 -16.29
CA PHE A 22 -6.06 8.56 -17.29
C PHE A 22 -5.06 7.41 -17.10
N LEU A 23 -3.79 7.72 -16.86
CA LEU A 23 -2.76 6.73 -16.57
C LEU A 23 -3.02 5.96 -15.27
N ALA A 24 -3.43 6.64 -14.19
CA ALA A 24 -3.79 6.01 -12.93
C ALA A 24 -4.98 5.05 -13.08
N ILE A 25 -5.99 5.44 -13.84
CA ILE A 25 -7.15 4.61 -14.18
C ILE A 25 -6.72 3.39 -15.00
N LEU A 26 -5.90 3.59 -16.05
CA LEU A 26 -5.37 2.49 -16.87
C LEU A 26 -4.55 1.51 -16.03
N LEU A 27 -3.75 2.01 -15.09
CA LEU A 27 -2.97 1.21 -14.17
C LEU A 27 -3.87 0.34 -13.28
N CYS A 28 -4.92 0.95 -12.70
CA CYS A 28 -5.94 0.25 -11.92
C CYS A 28 -6.63 -0.86 -12.73
N TYR A 29 -6.98 -0.59 -13.99
CA TYR A 29 -7.58 -1.60 -14.86
C TYR A 29 -6.61 -2.74 -15.20
N ARG A 30 -5.34 -2.43 -15.49
CA ARG A 30 -4.33 -3.44 -15.87
C ARG A 30 -3.90 -4.35 -14.73
N GLN A 31 -3.80 -3.83 -13.50
CA GLN A 31 -3.33 -4.62 -12.35
C GLN A 31 -4.46 -5.33 -11.60
N GLY A 32 -5.71 -5.11 -11.99
CA GLY A 32 -6.89 -5.76 -11.45
C GLY A 32 -7.28 -5.25 -10.05
N MET A 33 -8.55 -5.42 -9.68
CA MET A 33 -9.12 -4.97 -8.40
C MET A 33 -8.69 -5.82 -7.18
N LYS A 34 -7.50 -6.44 -7.17
CA LYS A 34 -7.04 -7.27 -6.05
C LYS A 34 -6.33 -6.42 -4.98
N ALA A 35 -6.29 -6.90 -3.74
CA ALA A 35 -5.96 -6.14 -2.51
C ALA A 35 -4.62 -5.37 -2.49
N VAL A 36 -3.68 -5.65 -3.39
CA VAL A 36 -2.41 -4.90 -3.55
C VAL A 36 -2.60 -3.61 -4.37
N ALA A 37 -3.77 -3.42 -5.00
CA ALA A 37 -4.15 -2.28 -5.84
C ALA A 37 -4.63 -1.03 -5.07
N SER A 38 -4.54 -1.01 -3.74
CA SER A 38 -5.08 0.10 -2.92
C SER A 38 -4.32 1.41 -3.10
N CYS A 39 -2.99 1.37 -3.34
CA CYS A 39 -2.18 2.57 -3.60
C CYS A 39 -2.67 3.36 -4.82
N TRP A 40 -3.02 2.65 -5.89
CA TRP A 40 -3.41 3.26 -7.17
C TRP A 40 -4.74 4.02 -7.08
N ARG A 41 -5.65 3.55 -6.23
CA ARG A 41 -6.91 4.25 -5.96
C ARG A 41 -6.66 5.62 -5.32
N PHE A 42 -5.66 5.74 -4.45
CA PHE A 42 -5.30 7.02 -3.87
C PHE A 42 -4.72 8.01 -4.89
N LEU A 43 -4.00 7.53 -5.92
CA LEU A 43 -3.56 8.39 -7.03
C LEU A 43 -4.73 8.93 -7.85
N ILE A 44 -5.77 8.12 -8.08
CA ILE A 44 -7.00 8.58 -8.75
C ILE A 44 -7.66 9.68 -7.92
N ILE A 45 -7.84 9.45 -6.61
CA ILE A 45 -8.45 10.43 -5.70
C ILE A 45 -7.63 11.73 -5.69
N LEU A 46 -6.31 11.64 -5.59
CA LEU A 46 -5.41 12.79 -5.63
C LEU A 46 -5.56 13.59 -6.92
N ALA A 47 -5.57 12.92 -8.07
CA ALA A 47 -5.75 13.57 -9.36
C ALA A 47 -7.12 14.25 -9.48
N CYS A 48 -8.19 13.62 -9.01
CA CYS A 48 -9.52 14.22 -8.99
C CYS A 48 -9.57 15.48 -8.10
N LEU A 49 -8.99 15.43 -6.90
CA LEU A 49 -8.92 16.59 -6.00
C LEU A 49 -8.16 17.76 -6.65
N ARG A 50 -7.06 17.46 -7.35
CA ARG A 50 -6.24 18.47 -8.02
C ARG A 50 -6.93 19.08 -9.23
N ILE A 51 -7.62 18.27 -10.03
CA ILE A 51 -8.42 18.77 -11.15
C ILE A 51 -9.57 19.64 -10.62
N ALA A 52 -10.28 19.21 -9.57
CA ALA A 52 -11.36 19.98 -8.96
C ALA A 52 -10.85 21.33 -8.41
N GLY A 53 -9.74 21.33 -7.66
CA GLY A 53 -9.13 22.56 -7.15
C GLY A 53 -8.71 23.53 -8.26
N ALA A 54 -8.09 23.03 -9.32
CA ALA A 54 -7.70 23.84 -10.48
C ALA A 54 -8.89 24.40 -11.25
N VAL A 55 -9.96 23.60 -11.44
CA VAL A 55 -11.21 24.06 -12.06
C VAL A 55 -11.86 25.15 -11.21
N CYS A 56 -11.92 24.98 -9.88
CA CYS A 56 -12.41 26.02 -8.97
C CYS A 56 -11.61 27.31 -9.09
N GLN A 57 -10.28 27.25 -9.14
CA GLN A 57 -9.43 28.43 -9.35
C GLN A 57 -9.68 29.13 -10.69
N LEU A 58 -10.02 28.40 -11.75
CA LEU A 58 -10.36 29.04 -13.03
C LEU A 58 -11.76 29.66 -13.02
N ILE A 59 -12.69 29.09 -12.26
CA ILE A 59 -14.05 29.63 -12.12
C ILE A 59 -14.03 30.97 -11.37
N THR A 60 -13.16 31.15 -10.36
CA THR A 60 -13.06 32.41 -9.61
C THR A 60 -12.70 33.62 -10.49
N ILE A 61 -12.09 33.40 -11.66
CA ILE A 61 -11.82 34.46 -12.65
C ILE A 61 -13.12 35.06 -13.21
N SER A 62 -14.15 34.23 -13.40
CA SER A 62 -15.42 34.64 -14.01
C SER A 62 -16.52 34.92 -12.98
N HIS A 63 -16.54 34.14 -11.89
CA HIS A 63 -17.52 34.27 -10.81
C HIS A 63 -16.83 34.01 -9.46
N ASP A 64 -16.57 35.09 -8.72
CA ASP A 64 -16.05 34.99 -7.37
C ASP A 64 -17.20 34.67 -6.41
N SER A 65 -17.29 33.41 -6.00
CA SER A 65 -18.26 32.97 -5.00
C SER A 65 -17.53 32.28 -3.87
N ILE A 66 -17.95 32.58 -2.64
CA ILE A 66 -17.34 32.06 -1.40
C ILE A 66 -17.24 30.52 -1.46
N ASN A 67 -18.27 29.86 -1.98
CA ASN A 67 -18.29 28.40 -2.10
C ASN A 67 -17.18 27.85 -3.02
N VAL A 68 -16.84 28.56 -4.10
CA VAL A 68 -15.78 28.13 -5.03
C VAL A 68 -14.41 28.30 -4.40
N VAL A 69 -14.18 29.43 -3.71
CA VAL A 69 -12.93 29.68 -2.96
C VAL A 69 -12.76 28.66 -1.81
N THR A 70 -13.83 28.41 -1.05
CA THR A 70 -13.87 27.39 0.00
C THR A 70 -13.53 26.00 -0.55
N THR A 71 -14.08 25.65 -1.71
CA THR A 71 -13.80 24.36 -2.36
C THR A 71 -12.35 24.27 -2.83
N LYS A 72 -11.79 25.32 -3.44
CA LYS A 72 -10.36 25.39 -3.83
C LYS A 72 -9.46 25.09 -2.62
N ILE A 73 -9.62 25.85 -1.54
CA ILE A 73 -8.79 25.72 -0.33
C ILE A 73 -8.95 24.32 0.26
N THR A 74 -10.18 23.81 0.32
CA THR A 74 -10.43 22.44 0.82
C THR A 74 -9.70 21.41 -0.04
N CYS A 75 -9.83 21.44 -1.37
CA CYS A 75 -9.14 20.51 -2.27
C CYS A 75 -7.60 20.55 -2.11
N ASP A 76 -7.03 21.74 -1.89
CA ASP A 76 -5.59 21.92 -1.66
C ASP A 76 -5.10 21.25 -0.37
N LEU A 77 -5.89 21.37 0.71
CA LEU A 77 -5.58 20.76 2.01
C LEU A 77 -5.67 19.23 1.96
N LEU A 78 -6.65 18.70 1.21
CA LEU A 78 -6.87 17.25 1.12
C LEU A 78 -5.77 16.51 0.34
N GLY A 79 -4.92 17.21 -0.42
CA GLY A 79 -3.86 16.58 -1.22
C GLY A 79 -2.83 15.76 -0.43
N ILE A 80 -2.58 16.09 0.85
CA ILE A 80 -1.57 15.41 1.69
C ILE A 80 -1.95 13.96 2.00
N ALA A 81 -3.24 13.69 2.24
CA ALA A 81 -3.68 12.39 2.74
C ALA A 81 -3.55 11.27 1.69
N PRO A 82 -4.07 11.43 0.46
CA PRO A 82 -3.89 10.42 -0.60
C PRO A 82 -2.42 10.16 -0.90
N LEU A 83 -1.59 11.20 -0.84
CA LEU A 83 -0.15 11.12 -1.09
C LEU A 83 0.57 10.26 -0.04
N THR A 84 0.24 10.51 1.24
CA THR A 84 0.77 9.73 2.37
C THR A 84 0.30 8.28 2.30
N LEU A 85 -1.00 8.07 2.03
CA LEU A 85 -1.60 6.74 1.88
C LEU A 85 -1.00 5.95 0.70
N ALA A 86 -0.70 6.63 -0.42
CA ALA A 86 0.00 6.01 -1.55
C ALA A 86 1.41 5.55 -1.15
N ALA A 87 2.18 6.38 -0.47
CA ALA A 87 3.53 6.03 -0.01
C ALA A 87 3.52 4.87 1.01
N VAL A 88 2.56 4.86 1.93
CA VAL A 88 2.33 3.73 2.86
C VAL A 88 1.97 2.45 2.11
N GLY A 89 1.12 2.55 1.09
CA GLY A 89 0.75 1.41 0.23
C GLY A 89 1.95 0.81 -0.51
N LEU A 90 2.86 1.64 -1.02
CA LEU A 90 4.11 1.17 -1.63
C LEU A 90 5.02 0.47 -0.62
N LEU A 91 5.18 1.00 0.59
CA LEU A 91 5.97 0.35 1.64
C LEU A 91 5.33 -0.95 2.13
N GLN A 92 4.02 -1.01 2.23
CA GLN A 92 3.29 -2.23 2.59
C GLN A 92 3.58 -3.35 1.59
N ARG A 93 3.65 -3.01 0.30
CA ARG A 93 4.04 -3.93 -0.76
C ARG A 93 5.48 -4.42 -0.61
N VAL A 94 6.43 -3.51 -0.40
CA VAL A 94 7.84 -3.90 -0.16
C VAL A 94 7.96 -4.81 1.06
N ASN A 95 7.23 -4.49 2.13
CA ASN A 95 7.20 -5.34 3.33
C ASN A 95 6.57 -6.70 3.08
N ALA A 96 5.63 -6.86 2.15
CA ALA A 96 5.08 -8.16 1.80
C ALA A 96 6.14 -9.12 1.21
N SER A 97 7.18 -8.59 0.56
CA SER A 97 8.29 -9.40 0.05
C SER A 97 9.30 -9.82 1.13
N VAL A 98 9.43 -9.04 2.19
CA VAL A 98 10.46 -9.22 3.23
C VAL A 98 9.87 -9.85 4.50
N ASN A 99 8.58 -9.61 4.72
CA ASN A 99 7.73 -10.08 5.81
C ASN A 99 8.36 -9.91 7.20
N LYS A 100 8.99 -8.75 7.45
CA LYS A 100 9.63 -8.43 8.74
C LYS A 100 8.78 -7.54 9.63
N LEU A 101 7.94 -6.69 9.05
CA LEU A 101 7.01 -5.84 9.80
C LEU A 101 5.60 -6.43 9.79
N SER A 102 4.91 -6.28 10.91
CA SER A 102 3.51 -6.68 11.04
C SER A 102 2.62 -5.81 10.14
N LYS A 103 1.67 -6.44 9.45
CA LYS A 103 0.66 -5.74 8.63
C LYS A 103 -0.16 -4.72 9.44
N TRP A 104 -0.30 -4.95 10.75
CA TRP A 104 -1.00 -4.07 11.67
C TRP A 104 -0.43 -2.66 11.73
N ILE A 105 0.89 -2.50 11.55
CA ILE A 105 1.53 -1.17 11.56
C ILE A 105 1.05 -0.36 10.35
N PHE A 106 0.99 -0.96 9.17
CA PHE A 106 0.50 -0.31 7.94
C PHE A 106 -1.00 0.01 8.02
N ILE A 107 -1.78 -0.89 8.61
CA ILE A 107 -3.21 -0.67 8.88
C ILE A 107 -3.38 0.51 9.83
N PHE A 108 -2.59 0.57 10.90
CA PHE A 108 -2.62 1.66 11.86
C PHE A 108 -2.31 3.01 11.19
N VAL A 109 -1.23 3.11 10.41
CA VAL A 109 -0.89 4.34 9.68
C VAL A 109 -2.00 4.74 8.71
N SER A 110 -2.58 3.77 8.01
CA SER A 110 -3.68 4.04 7.07
C SER A 110 -4.93 4.55 7.78
N LEU A 111 -5.26 3.97 8.95
CA LEU A 111 -6.39 4.39 9.77
C LEU A 111 -6.18 5.78 10.36
N VAL A 112 -4.98 6.05 10.89
CA VAL A 112 -4.59 7.39 11.39
C VAL A 112 -4.66 8.41 10.25
N SER A 113 -4.17 8.09 9.05
CA SER A 113 -4.26 8.98 7.89
C SER A 113 -5.70 9.25 7.46
N LEU A 114 -6.58 8.24 7.56
CA LEU A 114 -8.01 8.39 7.26
C LEU A 114 -8.72 9.28 8.29
N VAL A 115 -8.42 9.11 9.57
CA VAL A 115 -8.95 9.96 10.65
C VAL A 115 -8.42 11.39 10.51
N GLY A 116 -7.12 11.54 10.21
CA GLY A 116 -6.49 12.83 9.92
C GLY A 116 -7.16 13.53 8.73
N LEU A 117 -7.49 12.78 7.67
CA LEU A 117 -8.24 13.31 6.53
C LEU A 117 -9.63 13.80 6.95
N ALA A 118 -10.39 13.01 7.72
CA ALA A 118 -11.72 13.41 8.19
C ALA A 118 -11.68 14.66 9.08
N LEU A 119 -10.71 14.73 10.01
CA LEU A 119 -10.46 15.91 10.84
C LEU A 119 -10.02 17.11 10.01
N GLY A 120 -9.23 16.90 8.96
CA GLY A 120 -8.81 17.93 8.03
C GLY A 120 -9.99 18.54 7.26
N ILE A 121 -10.93 17.70 6.80
CA ILE A 121 -12.18 18.17 6.15
C ILE A 121 -13.01 18.99 7.15
N ALA A 122 -13.27 18.44 8.34
CA ALA A 122 -14.05 19.13 9.37
C ALA A 122 -13.39 20.44 9.83
N GLY A 123 -12.06 20.46 9.92
CA GLY A 123 -11.24 21.62 10.22
C GLY A 123 -11.31 22.66 9.11
N ALA A 124 -11.19 22.26 7.85
CA ALA A 124 -11.24 23.17 6.70
C ALA A 124 -12.59 23.91 6.62
N ILE A 125 -13.71 23.19 6.78
CA ILE A 125 -15.05 23.79 6.75
C ILE A 125 -15.18 24.88 7.84
N LYS A 126 -14.78 24.55 9.08
CA LYS A 126 -14.80 25.51 10.19
C LYS A 126 -13.84 26.67 10.01
N ALA A 127 -12.68 26.42 9.41
CA ALA A 127 -11.68 27.44 9.15
C ALA A 127 -12.22 28.50 8.19
N LEU A 128 -12.99 28.06 7.20
CA LEU A 128 -13.60 28.91 6.18
C LEU A 128 -14.79 29.71 6.72
N ASP A 129 -15.59 29.13 7.61
CA ASP A 129 -16.70 29.85 8.27
C ASP A 129 -16.21 30.93 9.25
N SER A 130 -15.14 30.64 10.00
CA SER A 130 -14.66 31.52 11.08
C SER A 130 -13.42 32.32 10.71
N TYR A 131 -12.92 32.18 9.48
CA TYR A 131 -11.67 32.77 8.97
C TYR A 131 -10.48 32.66 9.94
N THR A 132 -10.42 31.54 10.66
CA THR A 132 -9.43 31.26 11.73
C THR A 132 -9.02 29.80 11.65
N ILE A 133 -7.79 29.46 12.05
CA ILE A 133 -7.32 28.08 12.02
C ILE A 133 -7.86 27.33 13.27
N PRO A 134 -8.79 26.37 13.11
CA PRO A 134 -9.31 25.64 14.26
C PRO A 134 -8.30 24.58 14.73
N PRO A 135 -8.33 24.21 16.02
CA PRO A 135 -7.43 23.20 16.58
C PRO A 135 -7.61 21.82 15.92
N MET A 136 -8.77 21.54 15.32
CA MET A 136 -9.02 20.32 14.55
C MET A 136 -8.13 20.20 13.31
N LEU A 137 -7.89 21.33 12.61
CA LEU A 137 -7.04 21.36 11.42
C LEU A 137 -5.58 21.15 11.80
N GLN A 138 -5.12 21.82 12.86
CA GLN A 138 -3.79 21.60 13.45
C GLN A 138 -3.61 20.16 13.92
N ALA A 139 -4.62 19.56 14.57
CA ALA A 139 -4.56 18.17 14.99
C ALA A 139 -4.44 17.21 13.79
N ALA A 140 -5.21 17.43 12.73
CA ALA A 140 -5.12 16.66 11.49
C ALA A 140 -3.72 16.72 10.88
N LEU A 141 -3.14 17.91 10.79
CA LEU A 141 -1.80 18.09 10.27
C LEU A 141 -0.74 17.43 11.18
N GLY A 142 -0.86 17.57 12.50
CA GLY A 142 0.01 16.87 13.45
C GLY A 142 -0.02 15.34 13.29
N MET A 143 -1.18 14.77 12.97
CA MET A 143 -1.31 13.35 12.63
C MET A 143 -0.55 13.00 11.34
N PHE A 144 -0.64 13.82 10.30
CA PHE A 144 0.13 13.59 9.06
C PHE A 144 1.64 13.71 9.28
N VAL A 145 2.10 14.63 10.14
CA VAL A 145 3.51 14.72 10.56
C VAL A 145 3.95 13.43 11.26
N GLY A 146 3.12 12.92 12.19
CA GLY A 146 3.38 11.64 12.87
C GLY A 146 3.42 10.46 11.90
N CYS A 147 2.49 10.39 10.95
CA CYS A 147 2.47 9.39 9.89
C CYS A 147 3.72 9.46 9.01
N LEU A 148 4.18 10.66 8.66
CA LEU A 148 5.41 10.86 7.90
C LEU A 148 6.64 10.39 8.69
N GLY A 149 6.74 10.73 9.98
CA GLY A 149 7.82 10.25 10.85
C GLY A 149 7.87 8.73 10.94
N LEU A 150 6.71 8.08 11.11
CA LEU A 150 6.60 6.62 11.13
C LEU A 150 6.92 6.01 9.75
N LEU A 151 6.50 6.65 8.66
CA LEU A 151 6.85 6.24 7.30
C LEU A 151 8.37 6.23 7.07
N LEU A 152 9.05 7.30 7.50
CA LEU A 152 10.52 7.39 7.42
C LEU A 152 11.20 6.33 8.29
N ALA A 153 10.67 6.04 9.48
CA ALA A 153 11.18 4.99 10.35
C ALA A 153 11.03 3.60 9.70
N ILE A 154 9.86 3.30 9.10
CA ILE A 154 9.62 2.06 8.36
C ILE A 154 10.57 1.95 7.15
N LEU A 155 10.74 3.03 6.40
CA LEU A 155 11.66 3.10 5.27
C LEU A 155 13.11 2.80 5.70
N GLY A 156 13.58 3.44 6.78
CA GLY A 156 14.90 3.20 7.36
C GLY A 156 15.09 1.76 7.81
N TYR A 157 14.08 1.19 8.49
CA TYR A 157 14.12 -0.20 8.94
C TYR A 157 14.16 -1.21 7.79
N LEU A 158 13.30 -1.06 6.77
CA LEU A 158 13.28 -1.94 5.60
C LEU A 158 14.59 -1.86 4.81
N THR A 159 15.27 -0.71 4.83
CA THR A 159 16.54 -0.52 4.12
C THR A 159 17.67 -1.41 4.61
N ILE A 160 17.66 -1.79 5.90
CA ILE A 160 18.61 -2.75 6.46
C ILE A 160 18.50 -4.10 5.74
N TYR A 161 17.29 -4.49 5.32
CA TYR A 161 17.00 -5.74 4.64
C TYR A 161 17.02 -5.65 3.11
N ARG A 162 17.46 -4.51 2.54
CA ARG A 162 17.46 -4.28 1.07
C ARG A 162 18.21 -5.34 0.28
N ASN A 163 19.19 -6.02 0.89
CA ASN A 163 20.00 -7.01 0.20
C ASN A 163 19.24 -8.31 -0.07
N GLN A 164 18.24 -8.63 0.75
CA GLN A 164 17.41 -9.83 0.65
C GLN A 164 16.24 -9.65 -0.35
N MET A 165 16.00 -8.43 -0.82
CA MET A 165 14.86 -8.11 -1.69
C MET A 165 15.13 -8.48 -3.15
N PRO A 166 14.11 -8.92 -3.92
CA PRO A 166 14.20 -9.04 -5.37
C PRO A 166 14.34 -7.65 -6.03
N ARG A 167 14.87 -7.61 -7.26
CA ARG A 167 15.18 -6.35 -7.97
C ARG A 167 13.98 -5.39 -8.05
N ASN A 168 12.79 -5.91 -8.35
CA ASN A 168 11.58 -5.10 -8.52
C ASN A 168 11.17 -4.39 -7.22
N GLU A 169 11.30 -5.06 -6.07
CA GLU A 169 10.95 -4.48 -4.77
C GLU A 169 11.98 -3.45 -4.31
N LYS A 170 13.26 -3.62 -4.70
CA LYS A 170 14.28 -2.57 -4.49
C LYS A 170 13.93 -1.30 -5.26
N ILE A 171 13.42 -1.40 -6.49
CA ILE A 171 12.99 -0.23 -7.28
C ILE A 171 11.88 0.52 -6.55
N ILE A 172 10.91 -0.19 -5.98
CA ILE A 172 9.83 0.43 -5.18
C ILE A 172 10.41 1.11 -3.94
N LEU A 173 11.30 0.44 -3.21
CA LEU A 173 11.97 1.01 -2.03
C LEU A 173 12.74 2.30 -2.37
N TYR A 174 13.54 2.29 -3.45
CA TYR A 174 14.28 3.47 -3.91
C TYR A 174 13.35 4.59 -4.38
N SER A 175 12.20 4.25 -4.93
CA SER A 175 11.21 5.25 -5.31
C SER A 175 10.59 5.93 -4.10
N VAL A 176 10.29 5.19 -3.02
CA VAL A 176 9.86 5.78 -1.75
C VAL A 176 10.95 6.67 -1.14
N TYR A 177 12.23 6.31 -1.30
CA TYR A 177 13.36 7.18 -0.94
C TYR A 177 13.35 8.50 -1.71
N ALA A 178 13.01 8.49 -3.00
CA ALA A 178 12.87 9.70 -3.80
C ALA A 178 11.63 10.52 -3.40
N CYS A 179 10.54 9.85 -3.00
CA CYS A 179 9.31 10.50 -2.53
C CYS A 179 9.47 11.14 -1.13
N ALA A 180 10.27 10.55 -0.26
CA ALA A 180 10.45 10.99 1.13
C ALA A 180 10.79 12.49 1.29
N PRO A 181 11.81 13.06 0.60
CA PRO A 181 12.12 14.48 0.73
C PRO A 181 11.00 15.39 0.23
N LEU A 182 10.27 14.98 -0.82
CA LEU A 182 9.13 15.73 -1.35
C LEU A 182 7.96 15.73 -0.36
N LEU A 183 7.67 14.60 0.28
CA LEU A 183 6.68 14.52 1.35
C LEU A 183 7.04 15.36 2.57
N MET A 184 8.34 15.45 2.90
CA MET A 184 8.82 16.33 3.97
C MET A 184 8.56 17.80 3.64
N VAL A 185 8.93 18.26 2.44
CA VAL A 185 8.69 19.65 2.01
C VAL A 185 7.18 19.97 2.05
N ARG A 186 6.33 19.07 1.53
CA ARG A 186 4.86 19.22 1.55
C ARG A 186 4.29 19.40 2.95
N THR A 187 4.77 18.57 3.86
CA THR A 187 4.28 18.55 5.24
C THR A 187 4.77 19.79 5.99
N VAL A 188 6.03 20.20 5.78
CA VAL A 188 6.58 21.43 6.33
C VAL A 188 5.81 22.66 5.82
N TYR A 189 5.46 22.71 4.53
CA TYR A 189 4.62 23.78 3.99
C TYR A 189 3.26 23.85 4.70
N GLY A 190 2.61 22.70 4.93
CA GLY A 190 1.41 22.63 5.76
C GLY A 190 1.64 23.16 7.17
N CYS A 191 2.74 22.78 7.83
CA CYS A 191 3.03 23.23 9.20
C CYS A 191 3.26 24.72 9.28
N LEU A 192 3.94 25.30 8.29
CA LEU A 192 4.13 26.74 8.22
C LEU A 192 2.81 27.48 8.04
N GLY A 193 1.84 26.91 7.32
CA GLY A 193 0.52 27.51 7.17
C GLY A 193 -0.39 27.41 8.41
N ASP A 194 -0.35 26.27 9.12
CA ASP A 194 -1.28 26.01 10.22
C ASP A 194 -0.76 26.51 11.59
N TYR A 195 0.56 26.54 11.79
CA TYR A 195 1.18 26.87 13.08
C TYR A 195 1.88 28.23 13.10
N THR A 196 2.06 28.87 11.95
CA THR A 196 2.78 30.15 11.87
C THR A 196 1.83 31.26 11.44
N THR A 197 2.02 32.46 11.99
CA THR A 197 1.25 33.67 11.61
C THR A 197 1.89 34.46 10.47
N MET A 198 2.90 33.89 9.79
CA MET A 198 3.63 34.57 8.72
C MET A 198 2.74 34.68 7.48
N ALA A 199 2.46 35.92 7.04
CA ALA A 199 1.55 36.19 5.91
C ALA A 199 1.91 35.45 4.61
N ARG A 200 3.19 35.08 4.40
CA ARG A 200 3.64 34.36 3.20
C ARG A 200 3.15 32.91 3.11
N PHE A 201 2.84 32.30 4.24
CA PHE A 201 2.37 30.91 4.34
C PHE A 201 0.91 30.84 4.73
N ASN A 202 0.20 31.97 4.72
CA ASN A 202 -1.20 32.01 5.12
C ASN A 202 -2.02 31.04 4.28
N LEU A 203 -2.87 30.26 4.94
CA LEU A 203 -3.69 29.23 4.34
C LEU A 203 -4.77 29.81 3.39
N PHE A 204 -5.23 31.04 3.67
CA PHE A 204 -6.27 31.70 2.88
C PHE A 204 -5.73 32.56 1.73
N GLU A 205 -4.53 33.12 1.89
CA GLU A 205 -3.86 33.96 0.89
C GLU A 205 -2.37 33.57 0.77
N PRO A 206 -2.07 32.37 0.23
CA PRO A 206 -0.71 31.89 0.14
C PRO A 206 0.10 32.69 -0.89
N ASN A 207 1.40 32.90 -0.65
CA ASN A 207 2.26 33.43 -1.70
C ASN A 207 2.33 32.41 -2.84
N PRO A 208 1.97 32.79 -4.08
CA PRO A 208 1.72 31.80 -5.11
C PRO A 208 3.01 31.16 -5.62
N THR A 209 4.17 31.82 -5.46
CA THR A 209 5.47 31.21 -5.79
C THR A 209 5.83 30.12 -4.79
N VAL A 210 5.56 30.34 -3.52
CA VAL A 210 5.82 29.35 -2.46
C VAL A 210 4.86 28.17 -2.62
N TYR A 211 3.57 28.44 -2.85
CA TYR A 211 2.57 27.41 -3.12
C TYR A 211 2.93 26.54 -4.35
N LEU A 212 3.42 27.17 -5.43
CA LEU A 212 3.89 26.42 -6.60
C LEU A 212 5.04 25.48 -6.24
N CYS A 213 6.10 25.98 -5.60
CA CYS A 213 7.33 25.23 -5.35
C CYS A 213 7.20 24.18 -4.24
N MET A 214 6.51 24.51 -3.15
CA MET A 214 6.43 23.69 -1.92
C MET A 214 5.05 23.05 -1.72
N GLY A 215 4.21 23.04 -2.76
CA GLY A 215 2.89 22.41 -2.71
C GLY A 215 2.56 21.70 -4.01
N VAL A 216 2.58 22.43 -5.13
CA VAL A 216 2.13 21.88 -6.42
C VAL A 216 3.20 21.04 -7.11
N LEU A 217 4.43 21.54 -7.19
CA LEU A 217 5.50 20.92 -7.96
C LEU A 217 5.91 19.55 -7.38
N GLU A 218 6.01 19.46 -6.06
CA GLU A 218 6.34 18.21 -5.39
C GLU A 218 5.25 17.14 -5.59
N GLU A 219 3.98 17.51 -5.58
CA GLU A 219 2.88 16.58 -5.80
C GLU A 219 2.84 16.07 -7.25
N ILE A 220 3.17 16.93 -8.21
CA ILE A 220 3.37 16.53 -9.61
C ILE A 220 4.50 15.49 -9.70
N ILE A 221 5.66 15.77 -9.11
CA ILE A 221 6.81 14.86 -9.15
C ILE A 221 6.47 13.52 -8.48
N LEU A 222 5.82 13.57 -7.31
CA LEU A 222 5.37 12.39 -6.57
C LEU A 222 4.38 11.55 -7.36
N MET A 223 3.40 12.18 -8.02
CA MET A 223 2.45 11.52 -8.90
C MET A 223 3.18 10.78 -10.02
N ILE A 224 4.13 11.44 -10.69
CA ILE A 224 4.91 10.85 -11.79
C ILE A 224 5.74 9.66 -11.29
N ILE A 225 6.41 9.78 -10.15
CA ILE A 225 7.19 8.68 -9.56
C ILE A 225 6.27 7.49 -9.26
N CYS A 226 5.16 7.73 -8.57
CA CYS A 226 4.22 6.67 -8.22
C CYS A 226 3.63 5.97 -9.46
N LEU A 227 3.23 6.73 -10.48
CA LEU A 227 2.74 6.16 -11.75
C LEU A 227 3.82 5.32 -12.45
N THR A 228 5.04 5.84 -12.53
CA THR A 228 6.17 5.13 -13.15
C THR A 228 6.41 3.80 -12.44
N VAL A 229 6.52 3.81 -11.11
CA VAL A 229 6.66 2.59 -10.30
C VAL A 229 5.52 1.62 -10.53
N GLY A 230 4.29 2.14 -10.65
CA GLY A 230 3.12 1.31 -10.96
C GLY A 230 3.28 0.54 -12.25
N PHE A 231 3.67 1.20 -13.34
CA PHE A 231 3.83 0.52 -14.62
C PHE A 231 5.04 -0.41 -14.67
N TYR A 232 6.16 -0.04 -14.02
CA TYR A 232 7.40 -0.82 -14.03
C TYR A 232 7.37 -2.05 -13.13
N CYS A 233 6.68 -1.99 -12.00
CA CYS A 233 6.62 -3.08 -11.03
C CYS A 233 5.17 -3.61 -10.93
N PRO A 234 4.72 -4.51 -11.82
CA PRO A 234 3.42 -5.16 -11.65
C PRO A 234 3.38 -6.00 -10.36
N PRO A 235 2.24 -6.10 -9.67
CA PRO A 235 2.12 -6.94 -8.49
C PRO A 235 2.42 -8.41 -8.84
N PRO A 236 3.09 -9.17 -7.94
CA PRO A 236 3.32 -10.60 -8.16
C PRO A 236 2.01 -11.33 -8.42
N LYS A 237 1.98 -12.20 -9.43
CA LYS A 237 0.85 -13.12 -9.61
C LYS A 237 0.86 -14.10 -8.44
N GLU A 238 -0.23 -14.13 -7.68
CA GLU A 238 -0.45 -15.17 -6.68
C GLU A 238 -0.46 -16.54 -7.39
N PRO A 239 0.09 -17.61 -6.79
CA PRO A 239 -0.02 -18.94 -7.35
C PRO A 239 -1.50 -19.25 -7.55
N GLN A 240 -1.89 -19.51 -8.79
CA GLN A 240 -3.21 -20.03 -9.13
C GLN A 240 -3.41 -21.34 -8.35
N PRO A 241 -4.53 -21.52 -7.62
CA PRO A 241 -4.80 -22.77 -6.91
C PRO A 241 -5.26 -23.85 -7.89
N ASP A 242 -4.44 -24.17 -8.89
CA ASP A 242 -4.72 -25.22 -9.88
C ASP A 242 -3.61 -26.28 -9.82
N ALA A 243 -3.68 -27.12 -8.79
CA ALA A 243 -3.27 -28.53 -8.78
C ALA A 243 -3.69 -29.17 -7.45
N ALA A 244 -4.99 -29.11 -7.12
CA ALA A 244 -5.58 -30.21 -6.37
C ALA A 244 -5.58 -31.40 -7.33
N ASP A 245 -4.59 -32.25 -7.13
CA ASP A 245 -4.32 -33.51 -7.80
C ASP A 245 -5.62 -34.24 -8.18
N THR A 246 -5.91 -34.23 -9.47
CA THR A 246 -6.94 -35.09 -10.08
C THR A 246 -6.28 -36.41 -10.43
N THR A 247 -5.86 -37.18 -9.43
CA THR A 247 -5.50 -38.59 -9.63
C THR A 247 -6.64 -39.45 -9.10
N ASN A 248 -7.56 -39.76 -10.01
CA ASN A 248 -8.38 -40.97 -9.93
C ASN A 248 -7.45 -42.18 -9.84
N SER A 249 -7.42 -42.86 -8.71
CA SER A 249 -7.07 -44.28 -8.57
C SER A 249 -7.62 -44.78 -7.23
N ASP A 250 -8.33 -45.92 -7.28
CA ASP A 250 -8.84 -46.71 -6.14
C ASP A 250 -10.26 -46.43 -5.60
N GLU A 251 -11.21 -46.16 -6.49
CA GLU A 251 -12.66 -46.37 -6.24
C GLU A 251 -13.17 -47.70 -6.82
N THR A 252 -12.41 -48.80 -6.71
CA THR A 252 -12.82 -50.14 -7.20
C THR A 252 -12.68 -51.32 -6.23
N ASN A 253 -12.38 -51.11 -4.94
CA ASN A 253 -12.21 -52.25 -4.00
C ASN A 253 -13.04 -52.21 -2.70
N ILE A 254 -14.15 -51.44 -2.63
CA ILE A 254 -14.97 -51.37 -1.41
C ILE A 254 -16.39 -51.96 -1.58
N VAL A 255 -16.81 -52.32 -2.79
CA VAL A 255 -18.17 -52.85 -3.02
C VAL A 255 -18.29 -54.39 -2.89
N GLU A 256 -17.18 -55.14 -2.79
CA GLU A 256 -17.23 -56.61 -2.71
C GLU A 256 -16.76 -57.18 -1.36
N LYS A 257 -17.20 -56.60 -0.23
CA LYS A 257 -16.95 -57.22 1.08
C LYS A 257 -18.11 -57.09 2.06
N ARG A 258 -19.35 -57.26 1.57
CA ARG A 258 -20.53 -57.31 2.42
C ARG A 258 -21.65 -58.19 1.88
N SER A 259 -21.43 -59.51 1.86
CA SER A 259 -22.52 -60.48 1.74
C SER A 259 -22.12 -61.87 2.28
N SER A 260 -22.34 -62.05 3.58
CA SER A 260 -22.84 -63.29 4.24
C SER A 260 -21.90 -64.53 4.31
N PRO A 261 -22.22 -65.59 5.07
CA PRO A 261 -21.75 -65.83 6.45
C PRO A 261 -21.09 -67.25 6.61
N PRO A 262 -20.81 -67.79 7.83
CA PRO A 262 -19.73 -68.75 8.08
C PRO A 262 -20.14 -70.22 8.01
N SER A 263 -19.21 -71.12 7.68
CA SER A 263 -19.33 -72.56 7.96
C SER A 263 -17.97 -73.28 7.95
N GLU A 264 -17.68 -73.89 9.10
CA GLU A 264 -16.93 -75.12 9.41
C GLU A 264 -16.02 -75.82 8.38
N THR A 265 -14.91 -76.36 8.93
CA THR A 265 -14.31 -77.70 8.67
C THR A 265 -12.86 -77.72 8.18
N ARG A 266 -11.94 -77.98 9.12
CA ARG A 266 -10.93 -79.07 9.16
C ARG A 266 -10.33 -79.60 7.83
N SER A 267 -8.98 -79.65 7.81
CA SER A 267 -8.11 -80.80 7.40
C SER A 267 -6.95 -80.38 6.49
N ASP A 268 -5.74 -80.49 7.07
CA ASP A 268 -4.55 -81.22 6.60
C ASP A 268 -3.90 -80.99 5.22
N THR A 269 -2.61 -81.33 5.25
CA THR A 269 -1.62 -81.56 4.18
C THR A 269 -0.85 -80.34 3.64
N VAL A 270 0.45 -80.14 3.94
CA VAL A 270 1.69 -80.98 3.85
C VAL A 270 2.45 -80.69 2.54
N ASP A 271 3.76 -80.49 2.72
CA ASP A 271 4.86 -80.58 1.74
C ASP A 271 4.94 -79.49 0.65
N THR A 272 6.10 -78.93 0.29
CA THR A 272 7.47 -79.46 0.36
C THR A 272 8.51 -78.34 0.14
N MET A 273 9.66 -78.50 0.81
CA MET A 273 11.04 -78.23 0.36
C MET A 273 11.36 -76.95 -0.44
N ASN A 274 12.25 -76.12 0.11
CA ASN A 274 13.63 -76.08 -0.43
C ASN A 274 14.65 -75.50 0.56
N LYS A 275 15.58 -76.39 0.95
CA LYS A 275 17.03 -76.17 1.13
C LYS A 275 17.54 -75.21 2.20
N GLU A 276 17.78 -75.82 3.35
CA GLU A 276 19.07 -75.91 4.04
C GLU A 276 20.26 -75.21 3.35
N LYS A 277 20.81 -74.20 4.03
CA LYS A 277 22.24 -73.90 4.05
C LYS A 277 22.69 -73.84 5.50
N LEU A 278 23.00 -75.02 6.04
CA LEU A 278 23.83 -75.21 7.23
C LEU A 278 25.28 -75.20 6.76
N ALA A 279 26.06 -74.22 7.17
CA ALA A 279 27.49 -74.38 7.44
C ALA A 279 28.07 -73.06 7.98
N GLU A 280 28.63 -73.20 9.17
CA GLU A 280 29.78 -72.47 9.71
C GLU A 280 29.56 -71.18 10.51
N GLU A 281 30.31 -71.19 11.63
CA GLU A 281 30.50 -70.18 12.68
C GLU A 281 29.34 -70.04 13.67
N GLY A 282 29.24 -70.86 14.72
CA GLY A 282 30.34 -71.38 15.52
C GLY A 282 31.00 -70.25 16.31
N ARG A 283 30.45 -69.93 17.50
CA ARG A 283 31.18 -69.86 18.79
C ARG A 283 30.54 -68.87 19.76
N MET A 284 30.00 -69.45 20.84
CA MET A 284 30.04 -69.02 22.24
C MET A 284 30.18 -67.53 22.57
N GLY A 285 29.33 -67.07 23.50
CA GLY A 285 29.77 -66.07 24.46
C GLY A 285 28.67 -65.22 25.07
N THR A 286 28.01 -65.78 26.08
CA THR A 286 27.56 -65.12 27.31
C THR A 286 27.98 -63.65 27.55
N SER A 287 27.02 -62.79 27.93
CA SER A 287 26.84 -62.30 29.31
C SER A 287 26.42 -60.82 29.39
N THR A 288 25.33 -60.59 30.15
CA THR A 288 25.05 -59.45 31.07
C THR A 288 25.03 -58.01 30.53
N ALA A 289 23.89 -57.31 30.61
CA ALA A 289 23.42 -56.50 31.77
C ALA A 289 24.23 -55.20 31.89
N GLU A 290 23.65 -54.06 31.50
CA GLU A 290 22.92 -53.09 32.35
C GLU A 290 23.81 -51.96 32.91
N VAL A 291 23.35 -50.73 32.63
CA VAL A 291 23.33 -49.54 33.50
C VAL A 291 24.61 -48.65 33.59
N LEU A 292 24.30 -47.35 33.39
CA LEU A 292 25.03 -46.08 33.66
C LEU A 292 26.06 -45.60 32.64
#